data_AF-A0A962YA06-F1
#
_entry.id   AF-A0A962YA06-F1
#
_cell.length_a   1.000
_cell.length_b   1.000
_cell.length_c   1.000
_cell.angle_alpha   90.00
_cell.angle_beta   90.00
_cell.angle_gamma   90.00
#
_symmetry.space_group_name_H-M   'P 1'
#
loop_
_entity.id
_entity.type
_entity.pdbx_description
1 polymer ?
#
loop_
_entity_poly.entity_id
_entity_poly.type
_entity_poly.pdbx_seq_one_letter_code
_entity_poly.pdbx_strand_id
1 'polypeptide(L)' 'ASVETHIDCAGQRLIAVATPKERPAVAQGDTVAVELPVAACRVLPG' A
#
# COMPACT_ATOMS: atom_id res chain seq x y z
N ALA A 1 -16.33 -7.02 -1.08
CA ALA A 1 -15.93 -5.79 -0.36
C ALA A 1 -14.41 -5.77 -0.25
N SER A 2 -13.77 -4.63 -0.52
CA SER A 2 -12.33 -4.41 -0.37
C SER A 2 -12.06 -3.45 0.77
N VAL A 3 -10.83 -3.45 1.28
CA VAL A 3 -10.31 -2.48 2.24
C VAL A 3 -9.17 -1.75 1.57
N GLU A 4 -9.25 -0.42 1.56
CA GLU A 4 -8.19 0.45 1.07
C GLU A 4 -7.41 1.01 2.26
N THR A 5 -6.09 0.89 2.19
CA THR A 5 -5.17 1.49 3.18
C THR A 5 -4.35 2.55 2.48
N HIS A 6 -4.52 3.81 2.90
CA HIS A 6 -3.76 4.93 2.36
C HIS A 6 -2.45 5.07 3.14
N ILE A 7 -1.34 5.03 2.42
CA ILE A 7 0.00 5.06 3.01
C ILE A 7 0.72 6.29 2.45
N ASP A 8 1.31 7.09 3.33
CA ASP A 8 2.27 8.12 2.93
C ASP A 8 3.66 7.49 2.85
N CYS A 9 4.27 7.52 1.67
CA CYS A 9 5.61 7.04 1.42
C CYS A 9 6.47 8.22 0.96
N ALA A 10 7.10 8.91 1.92
CA ALA A 10 7.92 10.09 1.67
C ALA A 10 7.21 11.18 0.83
N GLY A 11 5.95 11.48 1.16
CA GLY A 11 5.12 12.44 0.42
C GLY A 11 4.43 11.89 -0.83
N GLN A 12 4.72 10.65 -1.22
CA GLN A 12 3.98 9.94 -2.26
C GLN A 12 2.88 9.08 -1.65
N ARG A 13 1.62 9.34 -2.02
CA ARG A 13 0.49 8.53 -1.58
C ARG A 13 0.45 7.20 -2.33
N LEU A 14 0.52 6.09 -1.60
CA LEU A 14 0.26 4.74 -2.08
C LEU A 14 -1.09 4.24 -1.53
N ILE A 15 -1.75 3.36 -2.29
CA ILE A 15 -3.00 2.71 -1.87
C ILE A 15 -2.78 1.20 -1.92
N ALA A 16 -2.82 0.55 -0.76
CA ALA A 16 -2.83 -0.90 -0.66
C ALA A 16 -4.29 -1.38 -0.60
N VAL A 17 -4.64 -2.34 -1.43
CA VAL A 17 -5.98 -2.93 -1.49
C VAL A 17 -5.90 -4.37 -1.01
N ALA A 18 -6.73 -4.72 -0.04
CA ALA A 18 -6.81 -6.07 0.51
C ALA A 18 -8.27 -6.51 0.67
N THR A 19 -8.51 -7.81 0.78
CA THR A 19 -9.80 -8.28 1.30
C THR A 19 -9.89 -7.99 2.80
N PRO A 20 -11.09 -7.91 3.41
CA PRO A 20 -11.22 -7.72 4.86
C PRO A 20 -10.48 -8.76 5.70
N LYS A 21 -10.35 -10.00 5.20
CA LYS A 21 -9.62 -11.09 5.86
C LYS A 21 -8.10 -10.86 5.85
N GLU A 22 -7.58 -10.23 4.80
CA GLU A 22 -6.15 -9.96 4.59
C GLU A 22 -5.75 -8.57 5.11
N ARG A 23 -6.66 -7.85 5.76
CA ARG A 23 -6.38 -6.53 6.31
C ARG A 23 -5.21 -6.63 7.30
N PRO A 24 -4.13 -5.85 7.11
CA PRO A 24 -3.03 -5.82 8.06
C PRO A 24 -3.48 -5.18 9.38
N ALA A 25 -2.92 -5.64 10.49
CA ALA A 25 -3.17 -5.09 11.83
C ALA A 25 -2.33 -3.83 12.05
N VAL A 26 -2.71 -2.73 11.38
CA VAL A 26 -2.04 -1.43 11.45
C VAL A 26 -3.04 -0.34 11.83
N ALA A 27 -2.57 0.70 12.51
CA ALA A 27 -3.34 1.88 12.90
C ALA A 27 -2.85 3.14 12.17
N GLN A 28 -3.66 4.19 12.18
CA GLN A 28 -3.26 5.47 11.62
C GLN A 28 -2.09 6.07 12.41
N GLY A 29 -1.05 6.50 11.68
CA GLY A 29 0.16 7.07 12.28
C GLY A 29 1.26 6.05 12.52
N ASP A 30 0.98 4.76 12.38
CA ASP A 30 2.01 3.72 12.45
C ASP A 30 3.05 3.92 11.35
N THR A 31 4.32 3.77 11.71
CA THR A 31 5.38 3.59 10.72
C THR A 31 5.36 2.15 10.25
N VAL A 32 5.21 1.96 8.94
CA VAL A 32 5.07 0.63 8.32
C VAL A 32 6.10 0.44 7.21
N ALA A 33 6.43 -0.81 6.92
CA ALA A 33 7.13 -1.19 5.70
C ALA A 33 6.11 -1.64 4.64
N VAL A 34 6.36 -1.31 3.38
CA VAL A 34 5.56 -1.78 2.24
C VAL A 34 6.41 -2.61 1.30
N GLU A 35 5.85 -3.70 0.78
CA GLU A 35 6.47 -4.49 -0.27
C GLU A 35 5.89 -4.06 -1.62
N LEU A 36 6.78 -3.78 -2.57
CA LEU A 36 6.46 -3.50 -3.97
C LEU A 36 7.16 -4.56 -4.83
N PRO A 37 6.52 -5.72 -5.06
CA PRO A 37 7.14 -6.79 -5.84
C PRO A 37 7.45 -6.29 -7.25
N VAL A 38 8.70 -6.48 -7.71
CA VAL A 38 9.14 -6.00 -9.03
C VAL A 38 8.23 -6.49 -10.16
N ALA A 39 7.75 -7.73 -10.08
CA ALA A 39 6.84 -8.31 -11.07
C ALA A 39 5.47 -7.61 -11.16
N ALA A 40 5.07 -6.87 -10.12
CA ALA A 40 3.84 -6.09 -10.08
C ALA A 40 4.02 -4.62 -10.52
N CYS A 41 5.27 -4.16 -10.66
CA CYS A 41 5.58 -2.80 -11.05
C CYS A 41 5.67 -2.65 -12.57
N ARG A 42 5.20 -1.52 -13.10
CA ARG A 42 5.44 -1.10 -14.49
C ARG A 42 6.08 0.27 -14.48
N VAL A 43 7.19 0.41 -15.22
CA VAL A 43 7.83 1.69 -15.48
C VAL A 43 7.29 2.22 -16.80
N LEU A 44 6.80 3.46 -16.78
CA LEU A 44 6.27 4.14 -17.97
C LEU A 44 7.28 5.18 -18.45
N PRO A 45 7.36 5.46 -19.76
CA PRO A 45 8.15 6.57 -20.26
C PRO A 45 7.60 7.91 -19.73
N GLY A 46 8.52 8.87 -19.52
CA GLY A 46 8.20 10.25 -19.13
C GLY A 46 7.91 11.16 -20.31
#